data_AF-A0A422ZTQ4-F1
#
_entry.id   AF-A0A422ZTQ4-F1
#
_cell.length_a   1.000
_cell.length_b   1.000
_cell.length_c   1.000
_cell.angle_alpha   90.00
_cell.angle_beta   90.00
_cell.angle_gamma   90.00
#
_symmetry.space_group_name_H-M   'P 1'
#
loop_
_entity.id
_entity.type
_entity.pdbx_description
1 polymer ?
#
loop_
_entity_poly.entity_id
_entity_poly.type
_entity_poly.pdbx_seq_one_letter_code
_entity_poly.pdbx_strand_id
1 'polypeptide(L)'
;REFVSDNVAGGSKKAQVWGNGASFDYSILRSSYDCIAEDYPWEYWNDRDVRTMVELGQAISFDPKTTIPFEGSRHNALADAIHQARYVSAIWQRIIAGNQVLQKLMQN
;
A
#
# COMPACT_ATOMS: atom_id res chain seq x y z
N ARG A 1 -7.00 9.44 15.21
CA ARG A 1 -6.37 10.55 14.45
C ARG A 1 -4.88 10.69 14.78
N GLU A 2 -4.54 10.66 16.07
CA GLU A 2 -3.16 10.77 16.61
C GLU A 2 -2.15 9.83 15.94
N PHE A 3 -2.46 8.54 15.78
CA PHE A 3 -1.55 7.60 15.11
C PHE A 3 -1.08 8.06 13.72
N VAL A 4 -1.97 8.59 12.88
CA VAL A 4 -1.58 9.02 11.52
C VAL A 4 -0.82 10.34 11.55
N SER A 5 -1.21 11.29 12.40
CA SER A 5 -0.45 12.53 12.56
C SER A 5 0.95 12.29 13.11
N ASP A 6 1.12 11.28 13.97
CA ASP A 6 2.40 10.97 14.61
C ASP A 6 3.34 10.21 13.69
N ASN A 7 2.79 9.41 12.76
CA ASN A 7 3.57 8.53 11.89
C ASN A 7 3.68 9.03 10.44
N VAL A 8 2.94 10.08 10.05
CA VAL A 8 2.99 10.65 8.70
C VAL A 8 3.31 12.14 8.74
N ALA A 9 4.51 12.50 8.29
CA ALA A 9 4.90 13.89 8.10
C ALA A 9 3.95 14.59 7.11
N GLY A 10 3.27 15.64 7.58
CA GLY A 10 2.22 16.35 6.82
C GLY A 10 0.80 15.83 7.01
N GLY A 11 0.60 14.88 7.94
CA GLY A 11 -0.70 14.41 8.41
C GLY A 11 -1.58 13.81 7.31
N SER A 12 -2.91 13.97 7.44
CA SER A 12 -3.91 13.38 6.54
C SER A 12 -3.69 13.74 5.06
N LYS A 13 -3.22 14.96 4.78
CA LYS A 13 -2.93 15.43 3.42
C LYS A 13 -1.83 14.63 2.72
N LYS A 14 -0.93 14.03 3.48
CA LYS A 14 0.21 13.23 2.98
C LYS A 14 0.06 11.74 3.25
N ALA A 15 -0.88 11.33 4.10
CA ALA A 15 -1.15 9.93 4.43
C ALA A 15 -1.62 9.18 3.18
N GLN A 16 -0.77 8.26 2.71
CA GLN A 16 -1.08 7.31 1.65
C GLN A 16 -1.55 6.01 2.29
N VAL A 17 -2.80 5.64 2.05
CA VAL A 17 -3.37 4.40 2.55
C VAL A 17 -3.28 3.34 1.45
N TRP A 18 -3.01 2.10 1.83
CA TRP A 18 -2.85 0.96 0.91
C TRP A 18 -3.87 -0.13 1.26
N GLY A 19 -4.53 -0.68 0.24
CA GLY A 19 -5.55 -1.72 0.39
C GLY A 19 -5.48 -2.74 -0.75
N ASN A 20 -5.83 -3.99 -0.48
CA ASN A 20 -5.80 -5.08 -1.46
C ASN A 20 -7.18 -5.30 -2.05
N GLY A 21 -7.58 -4.37 -2.91
CA GLY A 21 -8.98 -4.08 -3.23
C GLY A 21 -9.38 -2.74 -2.62
N ALA A 22 -8.62 -1.69 -2.95
CA ALA A 22 -8.74 -0.36 -2.37
C ALA A 22 -10.18 0.16 -2.38
N SER A 23 -10.89 -0.02 -3.50
CA SER A 23 -12.29 0.43 -3.64
C SER A 23 -13.26 -0.24 -2.66
N PHE A 24 -12.99 -1.49 -2.26
CA PHE A 24 -13.83 -2.21 -1.30
C PHE A 24 -13.45 -1.82 0.13
N ASP A 25 -12.18 -1.98 0.51
CA ASP A 25 -11.70 -1.75 1.88
C ASP A 25 -11.96 -0.30 2.34
N TYR A 26 -11.74 0.69 1.45
CA TYR A 26 -11.93 2.09 1.81
C TYR A 26 -13.40 2.48 1.93
N SER A 27 -14.30 1.84 1.18
CA SER A 27 -15.74 2.10 1.33
C SER A 27 -16.23 1.69 2.72
N ILE A 28 -15.78 0.53 3.21
CA ILE A 28 -16.09 0.03 4.56
C ILE A 28 -15.46 0.92 5.63
N LEU A 29 -14.18 1.27 5.45
CA LEU A 29 -13.47 2.08 6.43
C LEU A 29 -14.06 3.49 6.54
N ARG A 30 -14.35 4.15 5.41
CA ARG A 30 -15.04 5.47 5.40
C ARG A 30 -16.41 5.39 6.05
N SER A 31 -17.21 4.38 5.69
CA SER A 31 -18.51 4.15 6.34
C SER A 31 -18.37 3.94 7.85
N SER A 32 -17.31 3.29 8.32
CA SER A 32 -17.07 3.10 9.76
C SER A 32 -16.73 4.42 10.47
N TYR A 33 -15.96 5.29 9.81
CA TYR A 33 -15.67 6.64 10.31
C TYR A 33 -16.93 7.53 10.33
N ASP A 34 -17.75 7.45 9.28
CA ASP A 34 -19.03 8.16 9.20
C ASP A 34 -19.96 7.75 10.35
N CYS A 35 -20.03 6.44 10.66
CA CYS A 35 -20.85 5.91 11.75
C CYS A 35 -20.46 6.44 13.14
N ILE A 36 -19.20 6.86 13.33
CA ILE A 36 -18.72 7.43 14.59
C ILE A 36 -18.54 8.96 14.50
N ALA A 37 -18.98 9.60 13.42
CA ALA A 37 -18.86 11.03 13.15
C ALA A 37 -17.42 11.57 13.25
N GLU A 38 -16.44 10.79 12.77
CA GLU A 38 -15.02 11.18 12.73
C GLU A 38 -14.53 11.41 11.30
N ASP A 39 -13.62 12.37 11.15
CA ASP A 39 -12.98 12.61 9.85
C ASP A 39 -12.02 11.46 9.50
N TYR A 40 -11.92 11.18 8.20
CA TYR A 40 -10.97 10.21 7.68
C TYR A 40 -9.53 10.70 7.91
N PRO A 41 -8.61 9.85 8.37
CA PRO A 41 -7.22 10.26 8.57
C PRO A 41 -6.40 10.32 7.28
N TRP A 42 -7.03 10.26 6.10
CA TRP A 42 -6.39 10.43 4.79
C TRP A 42 -7.36 11.07 3.79
N GLU A 43 -6.81 11.62 2.72
CA GLU A 43 -7.57 12.22 1.62
C GLU A 43 -7.80 11.22 0.48
N TYR A 44 -8.94 11.27 -0.21
CA TYR A 44 -9.32 10.25 -1.21
C TYR A 44 -8.33 10.10 -2.38
N TRP A 45 -7.59 11.16 -2.74
CA TRP A 45 -6.56 11.09 -3.79
C TRP A 45 -5.30 10.34 -3.35
N ASN A 46 -5.18 9.99 -2.06
CA ASN A 46 -4.09 9.23 -1.50
C ASN A 46 -4.37 7.72 -1.37
N ASP A 47 -5.50 7.25 -1.88
CA ASP A 47 -5.84 5.83 -2.01
C ASP A 47 -4.81 5.09 -2.90
N ARG A 48 -4.34 3.90 -2.49
CA ARG A 48 -3.37 3.08 -3.24
C ARG A 48 -3.80 1.62 -3.28
N ASP A 49 -3.74 1.01 -4.46
CA ASP A 49 -4.17 -0.38 -4.64
C ASP A 49 -2.97 -1.34 -4.77
N VAL A 50 -2.95 -2.31 -3.86
CA VAL A 50 -1.95 -3.38 -3.83
C VAL A 50 -2.05 -4.28 -5.06
N ARG A 51 -3.25 -4.53 -5.60
CA ARG A 51 -3.47 -5.36 -6.80
C ARG A 51 -2.88 -4.72 -8.05
N THR A 52 -2.91 -3.40 -8.16
CA THR A 52 -2.21 -2.68 -9.23
C THR A 52 -0.71 -2.97 -9.18
N MET A 53 -0.10 -2.94 -7.99
CA MET A 53 1.31 -3.33 -7.86
C MET A 53 1.55 -4.80 -8.21
N VAL A 54 0.66 -5.71 -7.84
CA VAL A 54 0.75 -7.13 -8.24
C VAL A 54 0.74 -7.30 -9.76
N GLU A 55 -0.16 -6.61 -10.47
CA GLU A 55 -0.21 -6.63 -11.94
C GLU A 55 1.10 -6.11 -12.56
N LEU A 56 1.68 -5.03 -12.03
CA LEU A 56 2.97 -4.52 -12.48
C LEU A 56 4.11 -5.51 -12.24
N GLY A 57 4.09 -6.23 -11.10
CA GLY A 57 5.04 -7.30 -10.82
C GLY A 57 4.95 -8.42 -11.85
N GLN A 58 3.72 -8.87 -12.15
CA GLN A 58 3.49 -9.92 -13.14
C GLN A 58 3.97 -9.51 -14.54
N ALA A 59 3.81 -8.24 -14.92
CA ALA A 59 4.30 -7.70 -16.19
C ALA A 59 5.84 -7.77 -16.34
N ILE A 60 6.59 -7.85 -15.23
CA ILE A 60 8.04 -8.05 -15.21
C ILE A 60 8.42 -9.49 -14.79
N SER A 61 7.52 -10.44 -15.01
CA SER A 61 7.70 -11.87 -14.68
C SER A 61 8.01 -12.14 -13.21
N PHE A 62 7.48 -11.29 -12.31
CA PHE A 62 7.59 -11.46 -10.87
C PHE A 62 6.21 -11.60 -10.24
N ASP A 63 5.82 -12.82 -9.86
CA ASP A 63 4.60 -13.05 -9.10
C ASP A 63 4.87 -13.05 -7.59
N PRO A 64 4.51 -11.98 -6.86
CA PRO A 64 4.77 -11.89 -5.43
C PRO A 64 4.03 -12.93 -4.59
N LYS A 65 2.87 -13.41 -5.04
CA LYS A 65 2.01 -14.31 -4.26
C LYS A 65 2.58 -15.73 -4.15
N THR A 66 3.47 -16.08 -5.08
CA THR A 66 4.15 -17.39 -5.12
C THR A 66 5.61 -17.28 -4.67
N THR A 67 6.23 -16.12 -4.85
CA THR A 67 7.67 -15.92 -4.57
C THR A 67 7.97 -15.43 -3.16
N ILE A 68 7.01 -14.81 -2.46
CA ILE A 68 7.18 -14.32 -1.10
C ILE A 68 6.33 -15.18 -0.17
N PRO A 69 6.95 -15.93 0.77
CA PRO A 69 6.20 -16.71 1.75
C PRO A 69 5.31 -15.83 2.64
N PHE A 70 4.13 -16.34 2.96
CA PHE A 70 3.28 -15.72 3.97
C PHE A 70 3.84 -16.00 5.36
N GLU A 71 3.95 -14.97 6.19
CA GLU A 71 4.37 -15.06 7.60
C GLU A 71 3.23 -14.58 8.50
N GLY A 72 2.96 -15.34 9.58
CA GLY A 72 1.86 -15.07 10.50
C GLY A 72 0.61 -15.91 10.21
N SER A 73 -0.52 -15.50 10.78
CA SER A 73 -1.80 -16.18 10.60
C SER A 73 -2.57 -15.59 9.42
N ARG A 74 -3.08 -16.44 8.52
CA ARG A 74 -3.98 -16.00 7.46
C ARG A 74 -5.26 -15.44 8.05
N HIS A 75 -5.85 -14.46 7.36
CA HIS A 75 -7.06 -13.76 7.79
C HIS A 75 -6.88 -12.96 9.09
N ASN A 76 -5.63 -12.69 9.48
CA ASN A 76 -5.31 -11.69 10.48
C ASN A 76 -4.92 -10.40 9.76
N ALA A 77 -5.67 -9.32 10.00
CA ALA A 77 -5.49 -8.06 9.28
C ALA A 77 -4.06 -7.49 9.35
N LEU A 78 -3.39 -7.62 10.51
CA LEU A 78 -2.01 -7.15 10.67
C LEU A 78 -1.01 -8.02 9.89
N ALA A 79 -1.12 -9.34 9.98
CA ALA A 79 -0.27 -10.26 9.22
C ALA A 79 -0.47 -10.07 7.71
N ASP A 80 -1.72 -9.92 7.27
CA ASP A 80 -2.06 -9.63 5.89
C ASP A 80 -1.46 -8.30 5.42
N ALA A 81 -1.59 -7.22 6.21
CA ALA A 81 -1.01 -5.91 5.89
C ALA A 81 0.52 -5.95 5.78
N ILE A 82 1.20 -6.63 6.70
CA ILE A 82 2.67 -6.81 6.67
C ILE A 82 3.09 -7.57 5.41
N HIS A 83 2.42 -8.68 5.11
CA HIS A 83 2.72 -9.48 3.92
C HIS A 83 2.52 -8.67 2.63
N GLN A 84 1.44 -7.89 2.55
CA GLN A 84 1.15 -7.00 1.42
C GLN A 84 2.20 -5.91 1.25
N ALA A 85 2.61 -5.26 2.34
CA ALA A 85 3.67 -4.24 2.31
C ALA A 85 5.01 -4.82 1.81
N ARG A 86 5.36 -6.04 2.24
CA ARG A 86 6.59 -6.72 1.80
C ARG A 86 6.63 -6.89 0.29
N TYR A 87 5.55 -7.39 -0.30
CA TYR A 87 5.58 -7.65 -1.73
C TYR A 87 5.41 -6.40 -2.58
N VAL A 88 4.65 -5.39 -2.13
CA VAL A 88 4.62 -4.07 -2.79
C VAL A 88 6.03 -3.50 -2.86
N SER A 89 6.77 -3.57 -1.75
CA SER A 89 8.17 -3.12 -1.68
C SER A 89 9.07 -3.89 -2.64
N ALA A 90 8.92 -5.22 -2.69
CA ALA A 90 9.72 -6.08 -3.58
C ALA A 90 9.47 -5.81 -5.07
N ILE A 91 8.23 -5.51 -5.46
CA ILE A 91 7.87 -5.12 -6.84
C ILE A 91 8.47 -3.76 -7.16
N TRP A 92 8.26 -2.77 -6.30
CA TRP A 92 8.77 -1.42 -6.50
C TRP A 92 10.28 -1.40 -6.72
N GLN A 93 11.04 -2.10 -5.87
CA GLN A 93 12.49 -2.19 -6.00
C GLN A 93 12.93 -2.79 -7.34
N ARG A 94 12.23 -3.82 -7.84
CA ARG A 94 12.53 -4.44 -9.14
C ARG A 94 12.25 -3.49 -10.30
N ILE A 95 11.13 -2.78 -10.27
CA ILE A 95 10.77 -1.78 -11.29
C ILE A 95 11.84 -0.68 -11.34
N ILE A 96 12.24 -0.15 -10.19
CA ILE A 96 13.26 0.89 -10.10
C ILE A 96 14.61 0.37 -10.60
N ALA A 97 15.04 -0.81 -10.17
CA ALA A 97 16.32 -1.40 -10.59
C ALA A 97 16.37 -1.68 -12.10
N GLY A 98 15.26 -2.12 -12.69
CA GLY A 98 15.16 -2.38 -14.14
C GLY A 98 15.05 -1.13 -15.01
N ASN A 99 14.71 0.02 -14.44
CA ASN A 99 14.48 1.24 -15.20
C ASN A 99 15.74 2.12 -15.29
N GLN A 100 16.45 2.02 -16.42
CA GLN A 100 17.69 2.76 -16.68
C GLN A 100 17.53 4.29 -16.59
N VAL A 101 16.34 4.83 -16.92
CA VAL A 101 16.08 6.27 -16.82
C VAL A 101 15.95 6.69 -15.36
N LEU A 102 15.17 5.96 -14.56
CA LEU A 102 15.01 6.24 -13.14
C LEU A 102 16.32 6.08 -12.38
N GLN A 103 17.12 5.06 -12.71
CA GLN A 103 18.45 4.88 -12.14
C GLN A 103 19.34 6.12 -12.34
N LYS A 104 19.34 6.69 -13.54
CA LYS A 104 20.11 7.91 -13.83
C LYS A 104 19.58 9.15 -13.08
N LEU A 105 18.26 9.25 -12.89
CA LEU A 105 17.65 10.36 -12.16
C LEU A 105 17.90 10.30 -10.65
N MET A 106 18.01 9.10 -10.08
CA MET A 106 18.26 8.89 -8.65
C MET A 106 19.74 9.04 -8.24
N GLN A 107 20.66 9.13 -9.20
CA GLN A 107 22.10 9.31 -8.98
C GLN A 107 22.55 10.78 -9.01
N ASN A 108 21.64 11.69 -9.37
CA ASN A 108 21.86 13.14 -9.40
C ASN A 108 21.16 13.82 -8.21
#